data_AF-A0A0W0YEX7-F1
#
_entry.id   AF-A0A0W0YEX7-F1
#
_cell.length_a   1.000
_cell.length_b   1.000
_cell.length_c   1.000
_cell.angle_alpha   90.00
_cell.angle_beta   90.00
_cell.angle_gamma   90.00
#
_symmetry.space_group_name_H-M   'P 1'
#
loop_
_entity.id
_entity.type
_entity.pdbx_description
1 polymer ?
#
loop_
_entity_poly.entity_id
_entity_poly.type
_entity_poly.pdbx_seq_one_letter_code
_entity_poly.pdbx_strand_id
1 'polypeptide(L)'
;MKKIVIVTSILLYSSIASASKSIIWTAVFDNITPRSEDITLQYCLEHTPTVMVTTVDQVLSKQGVKSLNGLRVNYNSYKSTKKDGLLFNVVNATISGKDAHGEWSTPIKMYQQTLSELDQGKTWVVWSTPKCKGTFIGTPTIINE
;
A
#
# COMPACT_ATOMS: atom_id res chain seq x y z
N MET A 1 -45.74 40.30 -37.84
CA MET A 1 -44.36 39.90 -37.47
C MET A 1 -44.30 39.66 -35.96
N LYS A 2 -44.37 38.41 -35.49
CA LYS A 2 -44.23 38.07 -34.06
C LYS A 2 -42.85 37.45 -33.85
N LYS A 3 -41.98 38.16 -33.11
CA LYS A 3 -40.65 37.68 -32.75
C LYS A 3 -40.80 36.67 -31.61
N ILE A 4 -40.43 35.43 -31.86
CA ILE A 4 -40.30 34.38 -30.83
C ILE A 4 -38.92 34.56 -30.20
N VAL A 5 -38.89 34.89 -28.91
CA VAL A 5 -37.66 34.93 -28.11
C VAL A 5 -37.51 33.56 -27.45
N ILE A 6 -36.50 32.81 -27.85
CA ILE A 6 -36.14 31.52 -27.24
C ILE A 6 -35.18 31.85 -26.09
N VAL A 7 -35.63 31.65 -24.85
CA VAL A 7 -34.79 31.75 -23.66
C VAL A 7 -34.22 30.36 -23.39
N THR A 8 -32.97 30.16 -23.79
CA THR A 8 -32.23 28.91 -23.53
C THR A 8 -31.70 28.96 -22.10
N SER A 9 -32.39 28.31 -21.17
CA SER A 9 -31.93 28.15 -19.79
C SER A 9 -30.74 27.18 -19.75
N ILE A 10 -29.53 27.72 -19.65
CA ILE A 10 -28.32 26.94 -19.40
C ILE A 10 -28.33 26.55 -17.91
N LEU A 11 -28.78 25.32 -17.63
CA LEU A 11 -28.62 24.68 -16.33
C LEU A 11 -27.13 24.42 -16.09
N LEU A 12 -26.47 25.35 -15.41
CA LEU A 12 -25.15 25.15 -14.81
C LEU A 12 -25.30 24.13 -13.69
N TYR A 13 -25.10 22.86 -14.01
CA TYR A 13 -24.86 21.82 -13.01
C TYR A 13 -23.53 22.14 -12.33
N SER A 14 -23.59 22.76 -11.16
CA SER A 14 -22.46 22.87 -10.24
C SER A 14 -22.18 21.47 -9.71
N SER A 15 -21.31 20.71 -10.37
CA SER A 15 -20.75 19.49 -9.82
C SER A 15 -19.92 19.89 -8.60
N ILE A 16 -20.50 19.72 -7.42
CA ILE A 16 -19.75 19.79 -6.17
C ILE A 16 -18.78 18.61 -6.22
N ALA A 17 -17.54 18.85 -6.65
CA ALA A 17 -16.49 17.86 -6.56
C ALA A 17 -16.25 17.63 -5.07
N SER A 18 -16.87 16.58 -4.51
CA SER A 18 -16.46 16.06 -3.20
C SER A 18 -14.98 15.74 -3.30
N ALA A 19 -14.14 16.55 -2.65
CA ALA A 19 -12.74 16.24 -2.46
C ALA A 19 -12.67 14.88 -1.75
N SER A 20 -12.24 13.86 -2.49
CA SER A 20 -12.01 12.53 -1.94
C SER A 20 -10.88 12.67 -0.93
N LYS A 21 -11.18 12.48 0.37
CA LYS A 21 -10.14 12.46 1.42
C LYS A 21 -9.06 11.47 1.02
N SER A 22 -7.84 11.98 0.81
CA SER A 22 -6.70 11.12 0.52
C SER A 22 -6.17 10.55 1.83
N ILE A 23 -6.17 9.22 1.95
CA ILE A 23 -5.57 8.52 3.08
C ILE A 23 -4.14 8.20 2.72
N ILE A 24 -3.20 8.81 3.42
CA ILE A 24 -1.79 8.43 3.36
C ILE A 24 -1.58 7.33 4.39
N TRP A 25 -0.91 6.27 3.98
CA TRP A 25 -0.62 5.14 4.83
C TRP A 25 0.89 4.94 4.95
N THR A 26 1.36 4.84 6.18
CA THR A 26 2.77 4.65 6.50
C THR A 26 2.99 3.26 7.07
N ALA A 27 3.70 2.39 6.36
CA ALA A 27 4.21 1.12 6.88
C ALA A 27 5.62 1.29 7.43
N VAL A 28 5.84 0.81 8.65
CA VAL A 28 7.16 0.72 9.27
C VAL A 28 7.51 -0.74 9.51
N PHE A 29 8.50 -1.25 8.77
CA PHE A 29 8.99 -2.62 8.89
C PHE A 29 9.90 -2.78 10.10
N ASP A 30 9.68 -3.87 10.83
CA ASP A 30 10.33 -4.13 12.10
C ASP A 30 10.41 -5.65 12.39
N ASN A 31 11.16 -6.05 13.40
CA ASN A 31 11.42 -7.45 13.79
C ASN A 31 11.90 -8.29 12.61
N ILE A 32 12.75 -7.70 11.76
CA ILE A 32 13.31 -8.34 10.58
C ILE A 32 14.27 -9.44 11.03
N THR A 33 14.03 -10.66 10.59
CA THR A 33 14.84 -11.83 10.95
C THR A 33 15.07 -12.77 9.76
N PRO A 34 16.22 -13.46 9.71
CA PRO A 34 16.43 -14.58 8.79
C PRO A 34 15.43 -15.72 9.00
N ARG A 35 15.15 -16.47 7.93
CA ARG A 35 14.34 -17.70 7.99
C ARG A 35 15.18 -18.98 8.08
N SER A 36 16.48 -18.87 7.86
CA SER A 36 17.42 -19.98 7.82
C SER A 36 18.79 -19.51 8.33
N GLU A 37 19.60 -20.44 8.81
CA GLU A 37 20.92 -20.18 9.44
C GLU A 37 21.97 -19.69 8.44
N ASP A 38 21.81 -19.99 7.14
CA ASP A 38 22.69 -19.56 6.06
C ASP A 38 22.46 -18.09 5.63
N ILE A 39 21.45 -17.43 6.18
CA ILE A 39 21.09 -16.05 5.86
C ILE A 39 21.43 -15.13 7.04
N THR A 40 22.18 -14.08 6.76
CA THR A 40 22.56 -13.09 7.79
C THR A 40 21.43 -12.09 8.05
N LEU A 41 21.40 -11.53 9.26
CA LEU A 41 20.50 -10.40 9.57
C LEU A 41 20.76 -9.21 8.63
N GLN A 42 22.02 -8.91 8.35
CA GLN A 42 22.42 -7.82 7.46
C GLN A 42 21.79 -7.96 6.07
N TYR A 43 21.86 -9.16 5.48
CA TYR A 43 21.19 -9.46 4.22
C TYR A 43 19.70 -9.10 4.28
N CYS A 44 19.02 -9.49 5.36
CA CYS A 44 17.60 -9.20 5.51
C CYS A 44 17.30 -7.71 5.69
N LEU A 45 18.14 -6.94 6.38
CA LEU A 45 17.97 -5.49 6.51
C LEU A 45 18.14 -4.76 5.17
N GLU A 46 19.06 -5.23 4.32
CA GLU A 46 19.30 -4.65 3.00
C GLU A 46 18.21 -5.01 1.97
N HIS A 47 17.59 -6.18 2.12
CA HIS A 47 16.62 -6.72 1.15
C HIS A 47 15.16 -6.58 1.60
N THR A 48 14.92 -5.89 2.71
CA THR A 48 13.57 -5.63 3.23
C THR A 48 13.29 -4.12 3.20
N PRO A 49 12.10 -3.67 2.80
CA PRO A 49 11.72 -2.26 2.91
C PRO A 49 11.88 -1.76 4.34
N THR A 50 12.27 -0.50 4.54
CA THR A 50 12.31 0.12 5.89
C THR A 50 10.98 0.80 6.21
N VAL A 51 10.70 1.92 5.55
CA VAL A 51 9.45 2.66 5.67
C VAL A 51 8.87 2.86 4.29
N MET A 52 7.56 2.69 4.16
CA MET A 52 6.81 2.99 2.94
C MET A 52 5.71 3.99 3.27
N VAL A 53 5.66 5.09 2.53
CA VAL A 53 4.57 6.06 2.59
C VAL A 53 3.80 5.93 1.27
N THR A 54 2.53 5.55 1.35
CA THR A 54 1.75 5.20 0.18
C THR A 54 0.29 5.64 0.29
N THR A 55 -0.40 5.72 -0.84
CA THR A 55 -1.87 5.75 -0.91
C THR A 55 -2.40 4.42 -1.45
N VAL A 56 -3.71 4.20 -1.36
CA VAL A 56 -4.39 3.06 -2.00
C VAL A 56 -4.11 3.04 -3.51
N ASP A 57 -4.19 4.19 -4.17
CA ASP A 57 -3.92 4.29 -5.63
C ASP A 57 -2.51 3.83 -6.00
N GLN A 58 -1.51 4.17 -5.19
CA GLN A 58 -0.13 3.74 -5.43
C GLN A 58 0.04 2.23 -5.25
N VAL A 59 -0.63 1.63 -4.25
CA VAL A 59 -0.66 0.17 -4.03
C VAL A 59 -1.31 -0.54 -5.21
N LEU A 60 -2.39 0.03 -5.76
CA LEU A 60 -3.11 -0.53 -6.92
C LEU A 60 -2.41 -0.22 -8.26
N SER A 61 -1.41 0.66 -8.26
CA SER A 61 -0.67 1.03 -9.46
C SER A 61 0.31 -0.05 -9.90
N LYS A 62 0.57 -0.14 -11.21
CA LYS A 62 1.61 -1.02 -11.75
C LYS A 62 3.03 -0.59 -11.37
N GLN A 63 3.22 0.67 -10.96
CA GLN A 63 4.54 1.21 -10.63
C GLN A 63 5.05 0.74 -9.26
N GLY A 64 4.15 0.27 -8.39
CA GLY A 64 4.47 -0.14 -7.03
C GLY A 64 4.86 1.05 -6.14
N VAL A 65 5.23 0.72 -4.90
CA VAL A 65 5.56 1.69 -3.85
C VAL A 65 7.05 1.65 -3.58
N LYS A 66 7.70 2.83 -3.56
CA LYS A 66 9.12 2.93 -3.22
C LYS A 66 9.28 3.16 -1.71
N SER A 67 10.15 2.38 -1.08
CA SER A 67 10.52 2.54 0.33
C SER A 67 11.64 3.57 0.51
N LEU A 68 11.83 4.03 1.75
CA LEU A 68 12.90 4.99 2.08
C LEU A 68 14.31 4.45 1.81
N ASN A 69 14.55 3.14 1.99
CA ASN A 69 15.82 2.51 1.63
C ASN A 69 15.94 2.18 0.12
N GLY A 70 15.06 2.74 -0.72
CA GLY A 70 15.20 2.70 -2.17
C GLY A 70 14.65 1.45 -2.86
N LEU A 71 14.16 0.47 -2.10
CA LEU A 71 13.51 -0.72 -2.62
C LEU A 71 12.12 -0.38 -3.17
N ARG A 72 11.60 -1.23 -4.04
CA ARG A 72 10.26 -1.08 -4.61
C ARG A 72 9.42 -2.32 -4.35
N VAL A 73 8.18 -2.11 -3.92
CA VAL A 73 7.19 -3.15 -3.67
C VAL A 73 6.07 -3.07 -4.69
N ASN A 74 5.97 -4.08 -5.54
CA ASN A 74 4.89 -4.23 -6.52
C ASN A 74 3.86 -5.22 -5.98
N TYR A 75 2.61 -4.78 -5.82
CA TYR A 75 1.54 -5.60 -5.27
C TYR A 75 0.92 -6.45 -6.38
N ASN A 76 0.98 -7.78 -6.21
CA ASN A 76 0.57 -8.73 -7.25
C ASN A 76 -0.86 -9.21 -7.03
N SER A 77 -1.26 -9.42 -5.77
CA SER A 77 -2.64 -9.75 -5.42
C SER A 77 -2.96 -9.37 -3.97
N TYR A 78 -4.23 -9.08 -3.76
CA TYR A 78 -4.80 -8.75 -2.46
C TYR A 78 -6.09 -9.53 -2.27
N LYS A 79 -6.15 -10.39 -1.24
CA LYS A 79 -7.36 -11.16 -0.91
C LYS A 79 -7.80 -10.82 0.50
N SER A 80 -9.01 -10.28 0.63
CA SER A 80 -9.59 -9.89 1.91
C SER A 80 -10.63 -10.91 2.38
N THR A 81 -10.68 -11.16 3.68
CA THR A 81 -11.73 -11.95 4.34
C THR A 81 -12.21 -11.21 5.57
N LYS A 82 -13.53 -11.06 5.72
CA LYS A 82 -14.15 -10.42 6.88
C LYS A 82 -14.65 -11.47 7.85
N LYS A 83 -14.33 -11.32 9.13
CA LYS A 83 -14.82 -12.17 10.22
C LYS A 83 -15.06 -11.30 11.46
N ASP A 84 -16.26 -11.35 12.02
CA ASP A 84 -16.63 -10.61 13.25
C ASP A 84 -16.33 -9.10 13.17
N GLY A 85 -16.46 -8.49 11.99
CA GLY A 85 -16.14 -7.08 11.75
C GLY A 85 -14.63 -6.78 11.60
N LEU A 86 -13.78 -7.80 11.70
CA LEU A 86 -12.33 -7.71 11.49
C LEU A 86 -11.98 -8.09 10.05
N LEU A 87 -10.97 -7.44 9.48
CA LEU A 87 -10.44 -7.78 8.17
C LEU A 87 -9.12 -8.54 8.28
N PHE A 88 -9.06 -9.66 7.56
CA PHE A 88 -7.88 -10.51 7.39
C PHE A 88 -7.49 -10.52 5.93
N ASN A 89 -6.31 -9.98 5.62
CA ASN A 89 -5.86 -9.85 4.24
C ASN A 89 -4.62 -10.71 3.98
N VAL A 90 -4.63 -11.40 2.84
CA VAL A 90 -3.45 -12.09 2.31
C VAL A 90 -3.00 -11.34 1.08
N VAL A 91 -1.77 -10.85 1.13
CA VAL A 91 -1.20 -10.03 0.06
C VAL A 91 0.05 -10.71 -0.47
N ASN A 92 0.13 -10.85 -1.79
CA ASN A 92 1.34 -11.29 -2.46
C ASN A 92 1.91 -10.09 -3.22
N ALA A 93 3.20 -9.86 -3.07
CA ALA A 93 3.91 -8.78 -3.73
C ALA A 93 5.33 -9.22 -4.13
N THR A 94 6.02 -8.37 -4.86
CA THR A 94 7.42 -8.54 -5.23
C THR A 94 8.20 -7.34 -4.71
N ILE A 95 9.28 -7.59 -3.98
CA ILE A 95 10.28 -6.58 -3.64
C ILE A 95 11.34 -6.59 -4.73
N SER A 96 11.74 -5.42 -5.21
CA SER A 96 12.85 -5.25 -6.13
C SER A 96 13.82 -4.18 -5.65
N GLY A 97 15.08 -4.33 -6.04
CA GLY A 97 16.17 -3.44 -5.66
C GLY A 97 17.35 -3.59 -6.61
N LYS A 98 18.44 -2.91 -6.27
CA LYS A 98 19.71 -2.99 -6.98
C LYS A 98 20.84 -3.06 -5.96
N ASP A 99 21.77 -3.96 -6.17
CA ASP A 99 23.00 -4.10 -5.39
C ASP A 99 24.24 -4.18 -6.30
N ALA A 100 25.37 -4.60 -5.75
CA ALA A 100 26.62 -4.76 -6.48
C ALA A 100 26.57 -5.83 -7.59
N HIS A 101 25.63 -6.78 -7.50
CA HIS A 101 25.45 -7.87 -8.46
C HIS A 101 24.39 -7.55 -9.53
N GLY A 102 23.71 -6.42 -9.41
CA GLY A 102 22.77 -5.91 -10.41
C GLY A 102 21.37 -5.73 -9.83
N GLU A 103 20.37 -5.78 -10.72
CA GLU A 103 18.97 -5.73 -10.32
C GLU A 103 18.54 -7.09 -9.77
N TRP A 104 17.76 -7.07 -8.69
CA TRP A 104 17.23 -8.26 -8.07
C TRP A 104 15.75 -8.10 -7.73
N SER A 105 15.06 -9.23 -7.61
CA SER A 105 13.69 -9.26 -7.11
C SER A 105 13.42 -10.51 -6.27
N THR A 106 12.52 -10.39 -5.30
CA THR A 106 12.11 -11.50 -4.43
C THR A 106 10.63 -11.40 -4.08
N PRO A 107 9.88 -12.52 -4.08
CA PRO A 107 8.49 -12.48 -3.65
C PRO A 107 8.39 -12.23 -2.14
N ILE A 108 7.38 -11.49 -1.73
CA ILE A 108 6.98 -11.31 -0.34
C ILE A 108 5.50 -11.67 -0.18
N LYS A 109 5.19 -12.44 0.85
CA LYS A 109 3.83 -12.75 1.29
C LYS A 109 3.55 -12.06 2.61
N MET A 110 2.43 -11.37 2.69
CA MET A 110 2.01 -10.62 3.87
C MET A 110 0.64 -11.11 4.35
N TYR A 111 0.49 -11.19 5.66
CA TYR A 111 -0.75 -11.53 6.34
C TYR A 111 -1.11 -10.36 7.24
N GLN A 112 -2.21 -9.68 6.91
CA GLN A 112 -2.59 -8.40 7.50
C GLN A 112 -3.87 -8.53 8.30
N GLN A 113 -3.97 -7.77 9.38
CA GLN A 113 -5.16 -7.66 10.22
C GLN A 113 -5.47 -6.18 10.45
N THR A 114 -6.72 -5.76 10.25
CA THR A 114 -7.16 -4.38 10.48
C THR A 114 -8.63 -4.31 10.93
N LEU A 115 -8.96 -3.23 11.63
CA LEU A 115 -10.29 -2.91 12.16
C LEU A 115 -11.16 -2.11 11.17
N SER A 116 -10.58 -1.56 10.10
CA SER A 116 -11.25 -0.60 9.24
C SER A 116 -11.43 -1.12 7.82
N GLU A 117 -12.67 -1.06 7.33
CA GLU A 117 -13.00 -1.30 5.92
C GLU A 117 -12.67 -0.13 5.00
N LEU A 118 -12.50 1.06 5.57
CA LEU A 118 -12.25 2.31 4.85
C LEU A 118 -10.78 2.74 4.90
N ASP A 119 -9.84 1.82 5.12
CA ASP A 119 -8.39 2.09 5.21
C ASP A 119 -7.97 3.12 6.29
N GLN A 120 -8.84 3.42 7.26
CA GLN A 120 -8.61 4.37 8.37
C GLN A 120 -8.08 3.72 9.65
N GLY A 121 -7.91 2.40 9.65
CA GLY A 121 -7.45 1.62 10.80
C GLY A 121 -5.96 1.32 10.72
N LYS A 122 -5.32 1.16 11.89
CA LYS A 122 -3.99 0.54 11.95
C LYS A 122 -4.06 -0.88 11.41
N THR A 123 -3.01 -1.28 10.71
CA THR A 123 -2.88 -2.61 10.13
C THR A 123 -1.64 -3.27 10.69
N TRP A 124 -1.82 -4.44 11.31
CA TRP A 124 -0.72 -5.27 11.80
C TRP A 124 -0.41 -6.34 10.78
N VAL A 125 0.88 -6.52 10.48
CA VAL A 125 1.30 -7.45 9.42
C VAL A 125 2.44 -8.32 9.89
N VAL A 126 2.32 -9.62 9.62
CA VAL A 126 3.43 -10.56 9.58
C VAL A 126 3.72 -10.89 8.12
N TRP A 127 4.99 -11.03 7.76
CA TRP A 127 5.38 -11.25 6.38
C TRP A 127 6.58 -12.18 6.26
N SER A 128 6.76 -12.73 5.05
CA SER A 128 7.91 -13.56 4.71
C SER A 128 8.29 -13.45 3.24
N THR A 129 9.59 -13.39 2.97
CA THR A 129 10.21 -13.73 1.68
C THR A 129 10.77 -15.16 1.77
N PRO A 130 11.38 -15.73 0.71
CA PRO A 130 12.07 -17.01 0.82
C PRO A 130 13.16 -17.03 1.90
N LYS A 131 13.84 -15.90 2.13
CA LYS A 131 15.02 -15.81 3.01
C LYS A 131 14.78 -15.09 4.34
N CYS A 132 13.82 -14.16 4.38
CA CYS A 132 13.61 -13.26 5.51
C CYS A 132 12.15 -13.27 5.96
N LYS A 133 11.90 -12.91 7.21
CA LYS A 133 10.55 -12.73 7.78
C LYS A 133 10.57 -11.55 8.74
N GLY A 134 9.40 -11.06 9.10
CA GLY A 134 9.28 -10.02 10.11
C GLY A 134 7.87 -9.51 10.25
N THR A 135 7.77 -8.29 10.77
CA THR A 135 6.52 -7.57 10.98
C THR A 135 6.54 -6.21 10.32
N PHE A 136 5.38 -5.60 10.16
CA PHE A 136 5.30 -4.15 10.05
C PHE A 136 3.97 -3.66 10.62
N ILE A 137 3.94 -2.40 11.03
CA ILE A 137 2.70 -1.70 11.40
C ILE A 137 2.43 -0.63 10.36
N GLY A 138 1.23 -0.69 9.80
CA GLY A 138 0.66 0.31 8.92
C GLY A 138 -0.20 1.30 9.70
N THR A 139 0.09 2.59 9.59
CA THR A 139 -0.70 3.65 10.23
C THR A 139 -1.23 4.63 9.18
N PRO A 140 -2.56 4.82 9.11
CA PRO A 140 -3.15 5.82 8.24
C PRO A 140 -3.05 7.22 8.86
N THR A 141 -2.83 8.20 7.99
CA THR A 141 -2.93 9.63 8.27
C THR A 141 -4.02 10.18 7.36
N ILE A 142 -5.08 10.69 7.96
CA ILE A 142 -6.19 11.30 7.24
C ILE A 142 -5.82 12.77 7.02
N ILE A 143 -5.64 13.16 5.76
CA ILE A 143 -5.54 14.57 5.40
C ILE A 143 -6.96 15.07 5.17
N ASN A 144 -7.45 15.90 6.09
CA ASN A 144 -8.64 16.71 5.82
C ASN A 144 -8.15 17.96 5.08
N GLU A 145 -8.63 18.17 3.86
CA GLU A 145 -8.56 19.49 3.21
C GLU A 145 -9.47 20.49 3.92
#